data_AF-A0A7L2CW55-F1
#
_entry.id   AF-A0A7L2CW55-F1
#
_cell.length_a   1.000
_cell.length_b   1.000
_cell.length_c   1.000
_cell.angle_alpha   90.00
_cell.angle_beta   90.00
_cell.angle_gamma   90.00
#
_symmetry.space_group_name_H-M   'P 1'
#
loop_
_entity.id
_entity.type
_entity.pdbx_description
1 polymer ?
#
loop_
_entity_poly.entity_id
_entity_poly.type
_entity_poly.pdbx_seq_one_letter_code
_entity_poly.pdbx_strand_id
1 'polypeptide(L)'
;EGLFDLNDLLMTHEIQPADKKDQHFANMMDKAENRYFPVFEKVCFERHHGKDFLVGNQLSRADIQLLEILIMAEEFKPDIFAKFPLLQSFKAKLGNIPTIKKFLQPGSQRKPATRPEEVPDVMKIF
;
A
#
# COMPACT_ATOMS: atom_id res chain seq x y z
N GLU A 1 5.20 -7.24 11.76
CA GLU A 1 4.90 -5.97 12.45
C GLU A 1 4.96 -4.79 11.48
N GLY A 2 6.11 -4.47 10.85
CA GLY A 2 6.23 -3.26 10.01
C GLY A 2 5.23 -3.02 8.86
N LEU A 3 4.86 -4.04 8.06
CA LEU A 3 3.83 -3.87 7.00
C LEU A 3 2.44 -3.56 7.57
N PHE A 4 2.10 -4.18 8.71
CA PHE A 4 0.79 -4.00 9.33
C PHE A 4 0.65 -2.60 9.92
N ASP A 5 1.71 -2.05 10.49
CA ASP A 5 1.71 -0.68 11.02
C ASP A 5 1.42 0.36 9.93
N LEU A 6 2.09 0.27 8.76
CA LEU A 6 1.83 1.20 7.66
C LEU A 6 0.44 1.00 7.06
N ASN A 7 0.01 -0.26 6.95
CA ASN A 7 -1.32 -0.59 6.46
C ASN A 7 -2.41 0.01 7.37
N ASP A 8 -2.25 -0.09 8.69
CA ASP A 8 -3.19 0.48 9.66
C ASP A 8 -3.31 2.01 9.53
N LEU A 9 -2.18 2.69 9.36
CA LEU A 9 -2.18 4.14 9.09
C LEU A 9 -2.95 4.46 7.80
N LEU A 10 -2.66 3.78 6.69
CA LEU A 10 -3.35 4.00 5.42
C LEU A 10 -4.86 3.76 5.52
N MET A 11 -5.26 2.66 6.17
CA MET A 11 -6.66 2.26 6.30
C MET A 11 -7.48 3.17 7.21
N THR A 12 -6.87 3.72 8.25
CA THR A 12 -7.58 4.52 9.27
C THR A 12 -7.57 6.02 8.98
N HIS A 13 -6.92 6.48 7.90
CA HIS A 13 -6.81 7.90 7.60
C HIS A 13 -8.18 8.58 7.43
N GLU A 14 -9.12 7.95 6.71
CA GLU A 14 -10.41 8.54 6.41
C GLU A 14 -11.33 8.67 7.63
N ILE A 15 -11.14 7.81 8.63
CA ILE A 15 -11.90 7.82 9.89
C ILE A 15 -11.28 8.71 10.97
N GLN A 16 -10.13 9.35 10.69
CA GLN A 16 -9.53 10.26 11.65
C GLN A 16 -10.43 11.48 11.88
N PRO A 17 -10.45 12.02 13.12
CA PRO A 17 -11.08 13.30 13.40
C PRO A 17 -10.56 14.41 12.47
N ALA A 18 -11.44 15.32 12.07
CA ALA A 18 -11.09 16.39 11.13
C ALA A 18 -9.90 17.25 11.60
N ASP A 19 -9.80 17.50 12.91
CA ASP A 19 -8.71 18.25 13.55
C ASP A 19 -7.36 17.50 13.55
N LYS A 20 -7.37 16.18 13.33
CA LYS A 20 -6.17 15.33 13.32
C LYS A 20 -5.81 14.81 11.94
N LYS A 21 -6.67 15.01 10.94
CA LYS A 21 -6.53 14.38 9.61
C LYS A 21 -5.23 14.79 8.91
N ASP A 22 -4.89 16.08 8.93
CA ASP A 22 -3.65 16.60 8.32
C ASP A 22 -2.39 16.09 9.04
N GLN A 23 -2.40 16.11 10.38
CA GLN A 23 -1.29 15.59 11.18
C GLN A 23 -1.09 14.09 10.93
N HIS A 24 -2.20 13.34 10.86
CA HIS A 24 -2.17 11.92 10.55
C HIS A 24 -1.61 11.67 9.15
N PHE A 25 -2.06 12.42 8.14
CA PHE A 25 -1.56 12.33 6.77
C PHE A 25 -0.05 12.55 6.70
N ALA A 26 0.44 13.63 7.33
CA ALA A 26 1.86 13.95 7.36
C ALA A 26 2.69 12.83 8.01
N ASN A 27 2.25 12.31 9.16
CA ASN A 27 2.92 11.19 9.85
C ASN A 27 2.88 9.89 9.03
N MET A 28 1.77 9.61 8.35
CA MET A 28 1.61 8.44 7.49
C MET A 28 2.56 8.50 6.29
N MET A 29 2.63 9.63 5.59
CA MET A 29 3.52 9.83 4.44
C MET A 29 5.00 9.82 4.87
N ASP A 30 5.33 10.48 5.98
CA ASP A 30 6.68 10.47 6.53
C ASP A 30 7.14 9.03 6.84
N LYS A 31 6.31 8.25 7.53
CA LYS A 31 6.61 6.84 7.80
C LYS A 31 6.73 6.01 6.54
N ALA A 32 5.86 6.22 5.54
CA ALA A 32 5.96 5.53 4.26
C ALA A 32 7.32 5.80 3.60
N GLU A 33 7.66 7.08 3.40
CA GLU A 33 8.85 7.50 2.64
C GLU A 33 10.16 7.30 3.41
N ASN A 34 10.18 7.52 4.72
CA ASN A 34 11.41 7.56 5.51
C ASN A 34 11.66 6.31 6.35
N ARG A 35 10.63 5.51 6.65
CA ARG A 35 10.76 4.31 7.50
C ARG A 35 10.55 3.01 6.75
N TYR A 36 9.47 2.88 5.97
CA TYR A 36 9.05 1.59 5.42
C TYR A 36 9.55 1.36 3.99
N PHE A 37 9.32 2.29 3.07
CA PHE A 37 9.72 2.12 1.67
C PHE A 37 11.23 1.94 1.47
N PRO A 38 12.13 2.64 2.18
CA PRO A 38 13.56 2.38 2.07
C PRO A 38 13.94 0.93 2.41
N VAL A 39 13.23 0.31 3.36
CA VAL A 39 13.46 -1.09 3.75
C VAL A 39 13.01 -2.03 2.64
N PHE A 40 11.82 -1.83 2.07
CA PHE A 40 11.32 -2.69 0.99
C PHE A 40 12.06 -2.48 -0.33
N GLU A 41 12.46 -1.24 -0.65
CA GLU A 41 13.31 -0.94 -1.80
C GLU A 41 14.63 -1.72 -1.70
N LYS A 42 15.27 -1.71 -0.52
CA LYS A 42 16.48 -2.49 -0.26
C LYS A 42 16.24 -4.00 -0.40
N VAL A 43 15.14 -4.51 0.13
CA VAL A 43 14.78 -5.93 -0.03
C VAL A 43 14.58 -6.27 -1.51
N CYS A 44 13.89 -5.44 -2.28
CA CYS A 44 13.73 -5.64 -3.72
C CYS A 44 15.08 -5.62 -4.46
N PHE A 45 16.01 -4.74 -4.05
CA PHE A 45 17.37 -4.68 -4.60
C PHE A 45 18.14 -5.97 -4.36
N GLU A 46 18.15 -6.48 -3.12
CA GLU A 46 18.84 -7.72 -2.76
C GLU A 46 18.26 -8.94 -3.50
N ARG A 47 16.96 -8.91 -3.81
CA ARG A 47 16.26 -9.97 -4.53
C ARG A 47 16.44 -9.89 -6.05
N HIS A 48 16.84 -8.74 -6.59
CA HIS A 48 17.03 -8.53 -8.03
C HIS A 48 18.04 -9.51 -8.68
N HIS A 49 18.88 -10.18 -7.88
CA HIS A 49 19.77 -11.27 -8.30
C HIS A 49 19.05 -12.63 -8.54
N GLY A 50 17.87 -12.61 -9.16
CA GLY A 50 17.16 -13.82 -9.62
C GLY A 50 16.02 -14.33 -8.72
N LYS A 51 15.52 -13.52 -7.78
CA LYS A 51 14.32 -13.83 -7.01
C LYS A 51 13.24 -12.78 -7.24
N ASP A 52 12.10 -13.24 -7.72
CA ASP A 52 11.02 -12.37 -8.18
C ASP A 52 10.05 -11.90 -7.09
N PHE A 53 10.18 -12.47 -5.90
CA PHE A 53 9.26 -12.33 -4.78
C PHE A 53 10.01 -12.08 -3.46
N LEU A 54 9.32 -11.48 -2.49
CA LEU A 54 9.89 -11.08 -1.20
C LEU A 54 10.36 -12.29 -0.37
N VAL A 55 9.66 -13.41 -0.46
CA VAL A 55 9.94 -14.64 0.31
C VAL A 55 10.10 -15.82 -0.64
N GLY A 56 11.25 -16.50 -0.56
CA GLY A 56 11.57 -17.61 -1.46
C GLY A 56 11.70 -17.14 -2.91
N ASN A 57 11.12 -17.92 -3.83
CA ASN A 57 11.04 -17.58 -5.26
C ASN A 57 9.63 -17.87 -5.81
N GLN A 58 8.61 -17.66 -4.99
CA GLN A 58 7.20 -17.85 -5.35
C GLN A 58 6.35 -16.74 -4.75
N LEU A 59 5.21 -16.46 -5.38
CA LEU A 59 4.24 -15.51 -4.87
C LEU A 59 3.79 -15.91 -3.46
N SER A 60 3.88 -14.97 -2.53
CA SER A 60 3.51 -15.15 -1.14
C SER A 60 2.54 -14.08 -0.68
N ARG A 61 1.94 -14.29 0.50
CA ARG A 61 1.08 -13.28 1.14
C ARG A 61 1.82 -11.97 1.38
N ALA A 62 3.14 -12.00 1.60
CA ALA A 62 3.93 -10.79 1.80
C ALA A 62 3.95 -9.91 0.54
N ASP A 63 4.01 -10.53 -0.63
CA ASP A 63 3.99 -9.82 -1.92
C ASP A 63 2.64 -9.14 -2.15
N ILE A 64 1.54 -9.85 -1.86
CA ILE A 64 0.17 -9.33 -1.97
C ILE A 64 -0.06 -8.18 -0.98
N GLN A 65 0.37 -8.33 0.28
CA GLN A 65 0.21 -7.30 1.30
C GLN A 65 1.01 -6.04 0.94
N LEU A 66 2.25 -6.19 0.46
CA LEU A 66 3.04 -5.06 0.01
C LEU A 66 2.38 -4.40 -1.21
N LEU A 67 1.90 -5.17 -2.19
CA LEU A 67 1.20 -4.63 -3.35
C LEU A 67 -0.01 -3.76 -2.94
N GLU A 68 -0.83 -4.24 -2.01
CA GLU A 68 -2.00 -3.51 -1.50
C GLU A 68 -1.58 -2.17 -0.89
N ILE A 69 -0.56 -2.17 -0.02
CA ILE A 69 0.00 -0.95 0.60
C ILE A 69 0.54 0.02 -0.46
N LEU A 70 1.25 -0.49 -1.47
CA LEU A 70 1.81 0.35 -2.54
C LEU A 70 0.71 1.03 -3.36
N ILE A 71 -0.38 0.32 -3.66
CA ILE A 71 -1.53 0.89 -4.37
C ILE A 71 -2.20 1.98 -3.51
N MET A 72 -2.48 1.70 -2.23
CA MET A 72 -3.12 2.68 -1.34
C MET A 72 -2.26 3.93 -1.14
N ALA A 73 -0.95 3.76 -0.95
CA ALA A 73 -0.03 4.88 -0.80
C ALA A 73 0.01 5.79 -2.03
N GLU A 74 -0.04 5.22 -3.25
CA GLU A 74 -0.11 6.00 -4.48
C GLU A 74 -1.45 6.72 -4.67
N GLU A 75 -2.55 6.11 -4.22
CA GLU A 75 -3.87 6.75 -4.20
C GLU A 75 -3.87 8.01 -3.31
N PHE A 76 -3.09 8.03 -2.24
CA PHE A 76 -2.89 9.22 -1.39
C PHE A 76 -1.87 10.22 -1.93
N LYS A 77 -0.77 9.74 -2.53
CA LYS A 77 0.31 10.58 -3.05
C LYS A 77 0.85 9.97 -4.36
N PRO A 78 0.42 10.46 -5.53
CA PRO A 78 0.75 9.85 -6.83
C PRO A 78 2.25 9.76 -7.15
N ASP A 79 3.07 10.65 -6.60
CA ASP A 79 4.52 10.72 -6.83
C ASP A 79 5.35 10.04 -5.72
N ILE A 80 4.72 9.32 -4.79
CA ILE A 80 5.38 8.76 -3.60
C ILE A 80 6.52 7.77 -3.94
N PHE A 81 6.49 7.17 -5.13
CA PHE A 81 7.52 6.23 -5.60
C PHE A 81 8.64 6.87 -6.41
N ALA A 82 8.67 8.20 -6.57
CA ALA A 82 9.70 8.87 -7.37
C ALA A 82 11.15 8.53 -6.95
N LYS A 83 11.36 8.18 -5.68
CA LYS A 83 12.66 7.77 -5.11
C LYS A 83 12.83 6.25 -4.96
N PHE A 84 11.84 5.46 -5.37
CA PHE A 84 11.75 4.02 -5.13
C PHE A 84 11.43 3.23 -6.42
N PRO A 85 12.36 3.24 -7.41
CA PRO A 85 12.12 2.63 -8.73
C PRO A 85 11.91 1.11 -8.68
N LEU A 86 12.48 0.41 -7.68
CA LEU A 86 12.27 -1.04 -7.54
C LEU A 86 10.89 -1.36 -6.98
N LEU A 87 10.38 -0.56 -6.04
CA LEU A 87 8.99 -0.67 -5.59
C LEU A 87 8.01 -0.40 -6.73
N GLN A 88 8.29 0.60 -7.59
CA GLN A 88 7.48 0.86 -8.77
C GLN A 88 7.46 -0.34 -9.73
N SER A 89 8.64 -0.93 -9.97
CA SER A 89 8.80 -2.13 -10.81
C SER A 89 8.10 -3.34 -10.21
N PHE A 90 8.22 -3.54 -8.89
CA PHE A 90 7.59 -4.61 -8.14
C PHE A 90 6.06 -4.52 -8.22
N LYS A 91 5.49 -3.33 -7.99
CA LYS A 91 4.06 -3.05 -8.14
C LYS A 91 3.57 -3.39 -9.55
N ALA A 92 4.28 -2.94 -10.58
CA ALA A 92 3.93 -3.20 -11.97
C ALA A 92 4.00 -4.70 -12.32
N LYS A 93 5.02 -5.41 -11.81
CA LYS A 93 5.18 -6.85 -12.03
C LYS A 93 4.03 -7.63 -11.40
N LEU A 94 3.73 -7.41 -10.12
CA LEU A 94 2.63 -8.11 -9.45
C LEU A 94 1.27 -7.73 -10.03
N GLY A 95 1.05 -6.46 -10.35
CA GLY A 95 -0.18 -5.98 -10.98
C GLY A 95 -0.48 -6.62 -12.35
N ASN A 96 0.54 -7.19 -13.01
CA ASN A 96 0.38 -7.92 -14.27
C ASN A 96 0.11 -9.42 -14.12
N ILE A 97 0.16 -9.98 -12.91
CA ILE A 97 -0.23 -11.38 -12.67
C ILE A 97 -1.73 -11.53 -13.03
N PRO A 98 -2.14 -12.51 -13.86
CA PRO A 98 -3.49 -12.55 -14.41
C PRO A 98 -4.63 -12.45 -13.39
N THR A 99 -4.51 -13.13 -12.25
CA THR A 99 -5.51 -13.09 -11.17
C THR A 99 -5.57 -11.74 -10.48
N ILE A 100 -4.42 -11.12 -10.21
CA ILE A 100 -4.31 -9.79 -9.61
C ILE A 100 -4.82 -8.74 -10.60
N LYS A 101 -4.37 -8.79 -11.85
CA LYS A 101 -4.82 -7.89 -12.92
C LYS A 101 -6.34 -7.92 -13.08
N LYS A 102 -6.94 -9.11 -13.09
CA LYS A 102 -8.40 -9.27 -13.11
C LYS A 102 -9.06 -8.67 -11.88
N PHE A 103 -8.45 -8.81 -10.70
CA PHE A 103 -8.96 -8.21 -9.47
C PHE A 103 -8.83 -6.67 -9.44
N LEU A 104 -7.84 -6.09 -10.11
CA LEU A 104 -7.66 -4.64 -10.20
C LEU A 104 -8.53 -3.98 -11.28
N GLN A 105 -9.17 -4.76 -12.16
CA GLN A 105 -10.06 -4.24 -13.19
C GLN A 105 -11.40 -3.74 -12.61
N PRO A 106 -12.06 -2.77 -13.27
CA PRO A 106 -13.42 -2.35 -12.91
C PRO A 106 -14.40 -3.53 -12.89
N GLY A 107 -15.33 -3.52 -11.94
CA GLY A 107 -16.32 -4.59 -11.76
C GLY A 107 -15.85 -5.78 -10.93
N SER A 108 -14.61 -5.76 -10.42
CA SER A 108 -14.17 -6.71 -9.41
C SER A 108 -14.79 -6.42 -8.03
N GLN A 109 -14.53 -7.31 -7.07
CA GLN A 109 -14.95 -7.10 -5.67
C GLN A 109 -14.03 -6.14 -4.89
N ARG A 110 -12.98 -5.59 -5.53
CA ARG A 110 -12.11 -4.59 -4.90
C ARG A 110 -12.96 -3.40 -4.47
N LYS A 111 -12.85 -3.02 -3.20
CA LYS A 111 -13.56 -1.87 -2.65
C LYS A 111 -12.80 -0.57 -2.96
N PRO A 112 -13.50 0.53 -3.23
CA PRO A 112 -12.87 1.84 -3.30
C PRO A 112 -12.39 2.27 -1.90
N ALA A 113 -11.57 3.32 -1.86
CA ALA A 113 -11.27 4.02 -0.60
C ALA A 113 -12.57 4.48 0.09
N THR A 114 -12.57 4.45 1.42
CA THR A 114 -13.71 4.90 2.21
C THR A 114 -13.97 6.36 1.92
N ARG A 115 -15.21 6.70 1.55
CA ARG A 115 -15.54 8.08 1.23
C ARG A 115 -15.89 8.85 2.51
N PRO A 116 -15.58 10.16 2.61
CA PRO A 116 -15.86 10.93 3.82
C PRO A 116 -17.33 10.87 4.28
N GLU A 117 -18.26 10.76 3.34
CA GLU A 117 -19.70 10.62 3.62
C GLU A 117 -20.10 9.27 4.24
N GLU A 118 -19.29 8.22 4.07
CA GLU A 118 -19.54 6.87 4.61
C GLU A 118 -19.00 6.71 6.05
N VAL A 119 -18.07 7.58 6.46
CA VAL A 119 -17.43 7.52 7.79
C VAL A 119 -18.43 7.52 8.94
N PRO A 120 -19.48 8.38 8.96
CA PRO A 120 -20.45 8.37 10.06
C PRO A 120 -21.21 7.04 10.20
N ASP A 121 -21.47 6.35 9.09
CA ASP A 121 -22.18 5.06 9.12
C ASP A 121 -21.27 3.92 9.57
N VAL A 122 -19.99 3.96 9.17
CA VAL A 122 -18.98 3.03 9.69
C VAL A 122 -18.81 3.20 11.21
N MET A 123 -18.71 4.44 11.69
CA MET A 123 -18.54 4.75 13.13
C MET A 123 -19.76 4.41 14.00
N LYS A 124 -20.95 4.19 13.41
CA LYS A 124 -22.14 3.73 14.16
C LYS A 124 -22.14 2.23 14.42
N ILE A 125 -21.39 1.45 13.63
CA ILE A 125 -21.38 -0.02 13.71
C ILE A 125 -20.45 -0.50 14.82
N PHE A 126 -19.34 0.21 15.05
CA PHE A 126 -18.29 -0.11 16.01
C PHE A 126 -18.41 0.73 17.29
#